data_AF-A0A6A6Q4G2-F1
#
_entry.id   AF-A0A6A6Q4G2-F1
#
_cell.length_a   1.000
_cell.length_b   1.000
_cell.length_c   1.000
_cell.angle_alpha   90.00
_cell.angle_beta   90.00
_cell.angle_gamma   90.00
#
_symmetry.space_group_name_H-M   'P 1'
#
loop_
_entity.id
_entity.type
_entity.pdbx_description
1 polymer ?
#
loop_
_entity_poly.entity_id
_entity_poly.type
_entity_poly.pdbx_seq_one_letter_code
_entity_poly.pdbx_strand_id
1 'polypeptide(L)'
;MVHVGSVIEIEAPPERVREVFLDFPNLPQWTTFFKSITVVGPKQPMELAKGDNVKVDFGNMTMTAPIEANTPRLFKWAGGMWWLFLGVHSFSFEPSKTTPGGTTFTNSEEFTGPMSFTMLKMKPFFGQQTETNFEKVCHDLKKRVESLEAAKSGAQ
;
A
#
# COMPACT_ATOMS: atom_id res chain seq x y z
N MET A 1 17.99 -3.07 -9.84
CA MET A 1 16.62 -3.18 -9.34
C MET A 1 16.70 -3.55 -7.88
N VAL A 2 16.03 -2.81 -7.01
CA VAL A 2 15.99 -3.07 -5.57
C VAL A 2 14.54 -3.27 -5.19
N HIS A 3 14.24 -4.40 -4.55
CA HIS A 3 12.90 -4.71 -4.06
C HIS A 3 12.90 -4.62 -2.53
N VAL A 4 11.96 -3.88 -1.98
CA VAL A 4 11.68 -3.81 -0.55
C VAL A 4 10.20 -4.02 -0.32
N GLY A 5 9.81 -4.64 0.78
CA GLY A 5 8.41 -4.87 1.07
C GLY A 5 8.21 -5.79 2.25
N SER A 6 6.95 -5.94 2.64
CA SER A 6 6.50 -6.80 3.72
C SER A 6 5.25 -7.57 3.29
N VAL A 7 5.05 -8.73 3.90
CA VAL A 7 3.90 -9.61 3.67
C VAL A 7 3.26 -9.92 5.01
N ILE A 8 1.93 -9.92 5.07
CA ILE A 8 1.19 -10.26 6.27
C ILE A 8 -0.09 -11.04 5.93
N GLU A 9 -0.48 -11.93 6.84
CA GLU A 9 -1.75 -12.64 6.78
C GLU A 9 -2.82 -11.86 7.56
N ILE A 10 -3.98 -11.64 6.93
CA ILE A 10 -5.12 -10.93 7.51
C ILE A 10 -6.32 -11.87 7.53
N GLU A 11 -7.00 -11.96 8.68
CA GLU A 11 -8.18 -12.81 8.91
C GLU A 11 -9.46 -12.16 8.35
N ALA A 12 -9.42 -11.82 7.06
CA ALA A 12 -10.53 -11.26 6.32
C ALA A 12 -10.39 -11.58 4.81
N PRO A 13 -11.50 -11.61 4.05
CA PRO A 13 -11.45 -11.89 2.62
C PRO A 13 -10.78 -10.76 1.82
N PRO A 14 -10.14 -11.06 0.66
CA PRO A 14 -9.36 -10.08 -0.10
C PRO A 14 -10.14 -8.85 -0.52
N GLU A 15 -11.41 -9.03 -0.88
CA GLU A 15 -12.32 -7.94 -1.28
C GLU A 15 -12.46 -6.93 -0.14
N ARG A 16 -12.53 -7.42 1.10
CA ARG A 16 -12.70 -6.58 2.29
C ARG A 16 -11.42 -5.86 2.65
N VAL A 17 -10.28 -6.55 2.60
CA VAL A 17 -8.97 -5.91 2.83
C VAL A 17 -8.76 -4.79 1.81
N ARG A 18 -9.06 -5.04 0.54
CA ARG A 18 -8.95 -4.05 -0.54
C ARG A 18 -9.88 -2.86 -0.33
N GLU A 19 -11.13 -3.10 0.07
CA GLU A 19 -12.09 -2.03 0.35
C GLU A 19 -11.57 -1.09 1.44
N VAL A 20 -11.06 -1.64 2.55
CA VAL A 20 -10.49 -0.83 3.65
C VAL A 20 -9.22 -0.10 3.22
N PHE A 21 -8.38 -0.73 2.41
CA PHE A 21 -7.16 -0.09 1.89
C PHE A 21 -7.47 1.08 0.95
N LEU A 22 -8.47 0.94 0.07
CA LEU A 22 -8.88 1.98 -0.88
C LEU A 22 -9.82 3.03 -0.28
N ASP A 23 -10.18 2.91 1.00
CA ASP A 23 -10.95 3.90 1.75
C ASP A 23 -10.05 5.08 2.16
N PHE A 24 -9.62 5.83 1.15
CA PHE A 24 -8.70 6.95 1.28
C PHE A 24 -9.10 8.01 2.33
N PRO A 25 -10.39 8.41 2.43
CA PRO A 25 -10.83 9.36 3.45
C PRO A 25 -10.59 8.88 4.89
N ASN A 26 -10.60 7.57 5.13
CA ASN A 26 -10.46 6.99 6.47
C ASN A 26 -9.05 6.45 6.76
N LEU A 27 -8.08 6.58 5.85
CA LEU A 27 -6.68 6.20 6.09
C LEU A 27 -6.08 6.78 7.38
N PRO A 28 -6.27 8.08 7.70
CA PRO A 28 -5.65 8.67 8.89
C PRO A 28 -6.17 8.09 10.21
N GLN A 29 -7.27 7.32 10.18
CA GLN A 29 -7.81 6.67 11.37
C GLN A 29 -6.99 5.45 11.80
N TRP A 30 -6.24 4.83 10.89
CA TRP A 30 -5.58 3.57 11.16
C TRP A 30 -4.10 3.52 10.80
N THR A 31 -3.61 4.38 9.91
CA THR A 31 -2.18 4.48 9.60
C THR A 31 -1.66 5.90 9.78
N THR A 32 -0.42 6.00 10.28
CA THR A 32 0.31 7.28 10.35
C THR A 32 1.30 7.45 9.20
N PHE A 33 1.43 6.45 8.33
CA PHE A 33 2.41 6.47 7.24
C PHE A 33 1.93 7.35 6.08
N PHE A 34 0.66 7.17 5.69
CA PHE A 34 0.00 8.04 4.73
C PHE A 34 -0.79 9.10 5.51
N LYS A 35 -0.38 10.37 5.37
CA LYS A 35 -1.16 11.48 5.92
C LYS A 35 -2.45 11.68 5.13
N SER A 36 -2.39 11.56 3.81
CA SER A 36 -3.60 11.47 2.98
C SER A 36 -3.29 10.85 1.61
N ILE A 37 -4.30 10.24 1.00
CA ILE A 37 -4.31 9.86 -0.40
C ILE A 37 -5.56 10.49 -1.01
N THR A 38 -5.42 11.19 -2.13
CA THR A 38 -6.54 11.87 -2.78
C THR A 38 -6.55 11.57 -4.26
N VAL A 39 -7.73 11.25 -4.80
CA VAL A 39 -7.89 11.05 -6.24
C VAL A 39 -7.79 12.40 -6.95
N VAL A 40 -7.02 12.45 -8.03
CA VAL A 40 -6.99 13.60 -8.92
C VAL A 40 -8.08 13.42 -9.97
N GLY A 41 -9.24 14.04 -9.74
CA GLY A 41 -10.39 13.98 -10.65
C GLY A 41 -11.68 13.52 -9.95
N PRO A 42 -12.76 13.28 -10.71
CA PRO A 42 -14.07 12.96 -10.15
C PRO A 42 -14.27 11.47 -9.83
N LYS A 43 -13.33 10.61 -10.21
CA LYS A 43 -13.44 9.15 -10.07
C LYS A 43 -13.32 8.72 -8.60
N GLN A 44 -13.99 7.64 -8.24
CA GLN A 44 -13.79 7.01 -6.94
C GLN A 44 -12.50 6.16 -6.92
N PRO A 45 -11.89 5.91 -5.75
CA PRO A 45 -10.68 5.09 -5.63
C PRO A 45 -10.79 3.70 -6.29
N MET A 46 -11.97 3.06 -6.20
CA MET A 46 -12.21 1.75 -6.80
C MET A 46 -12.30 1.78 -8.34
N GLU A 47 -12.58 2.94 -8.93
CA GLU A 47 -12.79 3.15 -10.36
C GLU A 47 -11.52 3.64 -11.08
N LEU A 48 -10.44 3.89 -10.34
CA LEU A 48 -9.18 4.33 -10.91
C LEU A 48 -8.67 3.30 -11.93
N ALA A 49 -8.25 3.77 -13.08
CA ALA A 49 -7.66 2.97 -14.14
C ALA A 49 -6.22 3.42 -14.39
N LYS A 50 -5.50 2.64 -15.20
CA LYS A 50 -4.13 2.97 -15.60
C LYS A 50 -4.09 4.37 -16.22
N GLY A 51 -3.18 5.21 -15.72
CA GLY A 51 -2.99 6.60 -16.17
C GLY A 51 -3.80 7.65 -15.39
N ASP A 52 -4.77 7.24 -14.57
CA ASP A 52 -5.34 8.15 -13.56
C ASP A 52 -4.28 8.47 -12.49
N ASN A 53 -4.48 9.56 -11.75
CA ASN A 53 -3.49 10.01 -10.77
C ASN A 53 -4.08 10.05 -9.36
N VAL A 54 -3.27 9.68 -8.39
CA VAL A 54 -3.51 9.96 -6.97
C VAL A 54 -2.44 10.90 -6.44
N LYS A 55 -2.83 11.81 -5.55
CA LYS A 55 -1.90 12.64 -4.80
C LYS A 55 -1.72 12.01 -3.42
N VAL A 56 -0.48 11.61 -3.13
CA VAL A 56 -0.10 10.93 -1.88
C VAL A 56 0.71 11.91 -1.03
N ASP A 57 0.27 12.12 0.21
CA ASP A 57 0.95 12.92 1.22
C ASP A 57 1.49 12.02 2.32
N PHE A 58 2.82 12.00 2.47
CA PHE A 58 3.54 11.27 3.53
C PHE A 58 3.82 12.16 4.75
N GLY A 59 3.33 13.41 4.75
CA GLY A 59 3.50 14.40 5.82
C GLY A 59 4.72 15.30 5.66
N ASN A 60 5.86 14.74 5.24
CA ASN A 60 7.08 15.49 4.93
C ASN A 60 7.26 15.76 3.42
N MET A 61 6.54 15.02 2.59
CA MET A 61 6.63 15.05 1.14
C MET A 61 5.27 14.70 0.55
N THR A 62 4.93 15.38 -0.54
CA THR A 62 3.73 15.08 -1.32
C THR A 62 4.15 14.77 -2.75
N MET A 63 3.53 13.75 -3.35
CA MET A 63 3.77 13.39 -4.74
C MET A 63 2.46 13.12 -5.48
N THR A 64 2.50 13.27 -6.80
CA THR A 64 1.43 12.79 -7.68
C THR A 64 1.91 11.49 -8.32
N ALA A 65 1.17 10.42 -8.09
CA ALA A 65 1.51 9.07 -8.51
C ALA A 65 0.49 8.57 -9.54
N PRO A 66 0.90 8.30 -10.79
CA PRO A 66 0.02 7.67 -11.76
C PRO A 66 -0.26 6.21 -11.38
N ILE A 67 -1.51 5.79 -11.54
CA ILE A 67 -1.94 4.40 -11.34
C ILE A 67 -1.40 3.55 -12.50
N GLU A 68 -0.77 2.43 -12.17
CA GLU A 68 -0.31 1.44 -13.15
C GLU A 68 -1.29 0.29 -13.30
N ALA A 69 -1.91 -0.13 -12.20
CA ALA A 69 -2.90 -1.20 -12.17
C ALA A 69 -3.88 -1.01 -11.00
N ASN A 70 -5.15 -1.31 -11.23
CA ASN A 70 -6.16 -1.37 -10.18
C ASN A 70 -7.15 -2.47 -10.54
N THR A 71 -6.95 -3.65 -9.96
CA THR A 71 -7.76 -4.84 -10.14
C THR A 71 -8.26 -5.32 -8.77
N PRO A 72 -9.18 -6.30 -8.71
CA PRO A 72 -9.66 -6.83 -7.44
C PRO A 72 -8.56 -7.40 -6.53
N ARG A 73 -7.41 -7.80 -7.09
CA ARG A 73 -6.31 -8.42 -6.34
C ARG A 73 -5.05 -7.58 -6.28
N LEU A 74 -5.00 -6.47 -7.01
CA LEU A 74 -3.77 -5.71 -7.18
C LEU A 74 -4.05 -4.23 -7.35
N PHE A 75 -3.35 -3.42 -6.57
CA PHE A 75 -3.31 -1.99 -6.75
C PHE A 75 -1.85 -1.54 -6.87
N LYS A 76 -1.52 -0.80 -7.94
CA LYS A 76 -0.19 -0.31 -8.23
C LYS A 76 -0.21 1.13 -8.63
N TRP A 77 0.74 1.90 -8.10
CA TRP A 77 1.06 3.23 -8.59
C TRP A 77 2.57 3.34 -8.82
N ALA A 78 2.96 4.24 -9.70
CA ALA A 78 4.35 4.64 -9.84
C ALA A 78 4.59 5.93 -9.06
N GLY A 79 5.72 5.99 -8.36
CA GLY A 79 6.21 7.14 -7.64
C GLY A 79 7.68 7.41 -7.96
N GLY A 80 8.17 8.55 -7.49
CA GLY A 80 9.55 8.96 -7.70
C GLY A 80 9.74 9.94 -8.85
N MET A 81 11.00 10.20 -9.14
CA MET A 81 11.41 11.22 -10.09
C MET A 81 12.05 10.51 -11.28
N TRP A 82 11.34 10.48 -12.42
CA TRP A 82 11.67 9.67 -13.61
C TRP A 82 13.14 9.78 -14.11
N TRP A 83 13.86 10.86 -13.77
CA TRP A 83 15.25 11.12 -14.15
C TRP A 83 16.29 10.66 -13.11
N LEU A 84 15.86 10.26 -11.91
CA LEU A 84 16.71 9.86 -10.78
C LEU A 84 16.41 8.43 -10.30
N PHE A 85 15.14 8.16 -10.00
CA PHE A 85 14.65 6.87 -9.53
C PHE A 85 13.15 6.76 -9.80
N LEU A 86 12.74 5.61 -10.31
CA LEU A 86 11.34 5.22 -10.44
C LEU A 86 11.05 4.12 -9.41
N GLY A 87 10.08 4.35 -8.54
CA GLY A 87 9.58 3.39 -7.56
C GLY A 87 8.19 2.93 -7.97
N VAL A 88 7.99 1.64 -8.23
CA VAL A 88 6.65 1.09 -8.46
C VAL A 88 6.16 0.45 -7.17
N HIS A 89 5.17 1.07 -6.55
CA HIS A 89 4.54 0.56 -5.33
C HIS A 89 3.43 -0.41 -5.71
N SER A 90 3.48 -1.62 -5.16
CA SER A 90 2.52 -2.68 -5.38
C SER A 90 1.86 -3.13 -4.07
N PHE A 91 0.53 -3.20 -4.10
CA PHE A 91 -0.32 -3.73 -3.04
C PHE A 91 -1.12 -4.91 -3.58
N SER A 92 -0.84 -6.11 -3.08
CA SER A 92 -1.49 -7.35 -3.50
C SER A 92 -2.45 -7.85 -2.44
N PHE A 93 -3.62 -8.31 -2.86
CA PHE A 93 -4.70 -8.85 -2.03
C PHE A 93 -5.02 -10.26 -2.54
N GLU A 94 -4.20 -11.24 -2.19
CA GLU A 94 -4.40 -12.63 -2.65
C GLU A 94 -5.12 -13.46 -1.58
N PRO A 95 -5.98 -14.41 -1.95
CA PRO A 95 -6.52 -15.38 -1.01
C PRO A 95 -5.39 -16.09 -0.25
N SER A 96 -5.51 -16.15 1.07
CA SER A 96 -4.50 -16.78 1.91
C SER A 96 -4.44 -18.29 1.64
N LYS A 97 -3.21 -18.81 1.62
CA LYS A 97 -2.96 -20.26 1.52
C LYS A 97 -2.91 -20.95 2.89
N THR A 98 -2.77 -20.19 3.96
CA THR A 98 -2.56 -20.69 5.34
C THR A 98 -3.75 -20.39 6.24
N THR A 99 -4.51 -19.33 5.95
CA THR A 99 -5.67 -18.88 6.72
C THR A 99 -6.94 -19.03 5.87
N PRO A 100 -7.78 -20.05 6.10
CA PRO A 100 -9.00 -20.24 5.32
C PRO A 100 -9.90 -18.99 5.36
N GLY A 101 -10.26 -18.46 4.19
CA GLY A 101 -11.05 -17.22 4.06
C GLY A 101 -10.28 -15.93 4.36
N GLY A 102 -8.99 -16.02 4.70
CA GLY A 102 -8.12 -14.88 4.93
C GLY A 102 -7.45 -14.36 3.65
N THR A 103 -6.59 -13.35 3.83
CA THR A 103 -5.85 -12.67 2.76
C THR A 103 -4.36 -12.65 3.07
N THR A 104 -3.55 -13.05 2.10
CA THR A 104 -2.12 -12.72 2.07
C THR A 104 -1.97 -11.33 1.45
N PHE A 105 -1.74 -10.32 2.30
CA PHE A 105 -1.49 -8.96 1.87
C PHE A 105 0.01 -8.72 1.67
N THR A 106 0.38 -8.26 0.47
CA THR A 106 1.77 -7.93 0.14
C THR A 106 1.87 -6.44 -0.17
N ASN A 107 2.75 -5.76 0.54
CA ASN A 107 3.07 -4.35 0.36
C ASN A 107 4.53 -4.22 -0.05
N SER A 108 4.80 -3.85 -1.30
CA SER A 108 6.17 -3.76 -1.80
C SER A 108 6.41 -2.58 -2.72
N GLU A 109 7.68 -2.19 -2.84
CA GLU A 109 8.14 -1.17 -3.76
C GLU A 109 9.37 -1.65 -4.52
N GLU A 110 9.31 -1.50 -5.84
CA GLU A 110 10.39 -1.85 -6.75
C GLU A 110 11.07 -0.56 -7.26
N PHE A 111 12.31 -0.35 -6.82
CA PHE A 111 13.11 0.80 -7.25
C PHE A 111 14.00 0.44 -8.45
N THR A 112 13.88 1.24 -9.51
CA THR A 112 14.70 1.19 -10.71
C THR A 112 15.39 2.53 -10.96
N GLY A 113 16.63 2.50 -11.45
CA GLY A 113 17.40 3.71 -11.80
C GLY A 113 18.84 3.69 -11.30
N PRO A 114 19.70 4.59 -11.81
CA PRO A 114 21.12 4.61 -11.47
C PRO A 114 21.38 4.92 -9.98
N MET A 115 20.46 5.65 -9.32
CA MET A 115 20.51 5.89 -7.87
C MET A 115 19.76 4.85 -7.04
N SER A 116 19.10 3.83 -7.61
CA SER A 116 18.50 2.76 -6.77
C SER A 116 19.55 2.00 -5.96
N PHE A 117 20.80 1.97 -6.44
CA PHE A 117 21.91 1.35 -5.75
C PHE A 117 22.37 2.12 -4.49
N THR A 118 22.10 3.43 -4.39
CA THR A 118 22.40 4.17 -3.14
C THR A 118 21.44 3.77 -2.03
N MET A 119 20.17 3.46 -2.30
CA MET A 119 19.26 2.85 -1.31
C MET A 119 19.81 1.52 -0.78
N LEU A 120 20.37 0.67 -1.66
CA LEU A 120 20.98 -0.59 -1.26
C LEU A 120 22.24 -0.38 -0.40
N LYS A 121 23.06 0.63 -0.71
CA LYS A 121 24.26 1.00 0.07
C LYS A 121 23.93 1.70 1.39
N MET A 122 22.81 2.43 1.43
CA MET A 122 22.29 3.09 2.61
C MET A 122 21.42 2.17 3.47
N LYS A 123 21.22 0.91 3.08
CA LYS A 123 20.44 -0.09 3.83
C LYS A 123 20.84 -0.23 5.31
N PRO A 124 22.12 -0.14 5.72
CA PRO A 124 22.50 -0.15 7.14
C PRO A 124 22.00 1.07 7.94
N PHE A 125 21.73 2.20 7.27
CA PHE A 125 21.34 3.47 7.90
C PHE A 125 19.84 3.79 7.72
N PHE A 126 19.25 3.41 6.59
CA PHE A 126 17.86 3.72 6.21
C PHE A 126 17.02 2.47 5.90
N GLY A 127 17.65 1.30 5.71
CA GLY A 127 16.98 0.06 5.32
C GLY A 127 16.09 -0.49 6.43
N GLN A 128 16.57 -0.51 7.68
CA GLN A 128 15.74 -0.92 8.82
C GLN A 128 14.50 -0.03 8.97
N GLN A 129 14.67 1.29 8.85
CA GLN A 129 13.56 2.24 8.95
C GLN A 129 12.55 2.09 7.81
N THR A 130 13.03 1.79 6.59
CA THR A 130 12.17 1.55 5.43
C THR A 130 11.40 0.24 5.57
N GLU A 131 12.08 -0.86 5.87
CA GLU A 131 11.44 -2.18 6.11
C GLU A 131 10.42 -2.10 7.26
N THR A 132 10.75 -1.37 8.34
CA THR A 132 9.85 -1.11 9.47
C THR A 132 8.59 -0.35 9.04
N ASN A 133 8.68 0.59 8.10
CA ASN A 133 7.51 1.32 7.61
C ASN A 133 6.57 0.43 6.78
N PHE A 134 7.10 -0.44 5.91
CA PHE A 134 6.29 -1.40 5.16
C PHE A 134 5.57 -2.38 6.10
N GLU A 135 6.31 -2.94 7.07
CA GLU A 135 5.75 -3.80 8.10
C GLU A 135 4.69 -3.08 8.93
N LYS A 136 4.94 -1.84 9.32
CA LYS A 136 3.98 -1.03 10.09
C LYS A 136 2.67 -0.85 9.33
N VAL A 137 2.71 -0.49 8.04
CA VAL A 137 1.49 -0.37 7.23
C VAL A 137 0.73 -1.69 7.15
N CYS A 138 1.45 -2.81 6.96
CA CYS A 138 0.86 -4.15 6.96
C CYS A 138 0.15 -4.47 8.29
N HIS A 139 0.81 -4.22 9.42
CA HIS A 139 0.25 -4.46 10.74
C HIS A 139 -0.92 -3.54 11.08
N ASP A 140 -0.83 -2.26 10.71
CA ASP A 140 -1.89 -1.27 10.93
C ASP A 140 -3.14 -1.64 10.10
N LEU A 141 -2.96 -2.05 8.83
CA LEU A 141 -4.05 -2.53 7.98
C LEU A 141 -4.70 -3.79 8.55
N LYS A 142 -3.89 -4.79 8.95
CA LYS A 142 -4.39 -6.03 9.59
C LYS A 142 -5.29 -5.70 10.78
N LYS A 143 -4.78 -4.90 11.74
CA LYS A 143 -5.53 -4.49 12.93
C LYS A 143 -6.83 -3.79 12.57
N ARG A 144 -6.79 -2.88 11.60
CA ARG A 144 -7.99 -2.16 11.16
C ARG A 144 -9.04 -3.11 10.59
N VAL A 145 -8.65 -3.94 9.63
CA VAL A 145 -9.59 -4.84 8.95
C VAL A 145 -10.21 -5.81 9.96
N GLU A 146 -9.39 -6.48 10.78
CA GLU A 146 -9.86 -7.47 11.75
C GLU A 146 -10.77 -6.86 12.81
N SER A 147 -10.48 -5.62 13.26
CA SER A 147 -11.38 -4.91 14.18
C SER A 147 -12.76 -4.65 13.58
N LEU A 148 -12.83 -4.35 12.28
CA LEU A 148 -14.09 -4.11 11.58
C LEU A 148 -14.88 -5.40 11.38
N GLU A 149 -14.19 -6.52 11.12
CA GLU A 149 -14.85 -7.82 10.96
C GLU A 149 -15.35 -8.39 12.30
N ALA A 150 -14.59 -8.21 13.39
CA ALA A 150 -15.03 -8.55 14.73
C ALA A 150 -16.28 -7.74 15.14
N ALA A 151 -16.30 -6.43 14.83
CA ALA A 151 -17.44 -5.57 15.13
C ALA A 151 -18.72 -5.98 14.37
N LYS A 152 -18.59 -6.46 13.12
CA LYS A 152 -19.73 -7.01 12.35
C LYS A 152 -20.25 -8.31 12.94
N SER A 153 -19.34 -9.20 13.35
CA SER A 153 -19.69 -10.52 13.88
C SER A 153 -20.39 -10.46 15.25
N GLY A 154 -20.13 -9.41 16.04
CA GLY A 154 -20.82 -9.17 17.31
C GLY A 154 -22.16 -8.42 17.20
N ALA A 155 -22.52 -7.92 16.02
CA ALA A 155 -23.76 -7.19 15.76
C ALA A 155 -24.87 -8.06 15.12
N GLN A 156 -24.61 -9.36 14.97
CA GLN A 156 -25.44 -10.34 14.27
C GLN A 156 -25.87 -11.46 15.23
#